data_AF-D5BJC0-F1
#
_entry.id   AF-D5BJC0-F1
#
_cell.length_a   1.000
_cell.length_b   1.000
_cell.length_c   1.000
_cell.angle_alpha   90.00
_cell.angle_beta   90.00
_cell.angle_gamma   90.00
#
_symmetry.space_group_name_H-M   'P 1'
#
loop_
_entity.id
_entity.type
_entity.pdbx_description
1 polymer ?
#
loop_
_entity_poly.entity_id
_entity_poly.type
_entity_poly.pdbx_seq_one_letter_code
_entity_poly.pdbx_strand_id
1 'polypeptide(L)'
;MLRILTLLIICTLSFNCLSQIPTEAYREEIKALKTDDEIADYWKIINELDQEVLLKTEDRFRYDSISVDNMIRTSLLFKIHGNKGYVLISKTSSAILPIVNLAHNRDAKINLAYWSLIANEEIIKRFKTSLFPSYTLESLSLSAYDYSLVNQESRYAYLLEKLAEMPAEDDLVKRLEKLFSEYKITKDLEVLDVIGEWQNQAFKNQKTGGNFQLVKLADQNFYFLRFDSRILLEKIEKDAVDIFKVSGYPFGWYYTYNEEGELILYDQNDEILIEYSAI
;
A
#
# COMPACT_ATOMS: atom_id res chain seq x y z
N MET A 1 10.71 26.26 23.69
CA MET A 1 10.90 25.08 24.56
C MET A 1 9.59 24.41 24.95
N LEU A 2 8.56 25.15 25.41
CA LEU A 2 7.29 24.53 25.84
C LEU A 2 6.56 23.74 24.72
N ARG A 3 6.54 24.24 23.48
CA ARG A 3 5.91 23.55 22.33
C ARG A 3 6.60 22.25 21.89
N ILE A 4 7.93 22.18 22.03
CA ILE A 4 8.72 20.98 21.72
C ILE A 4 8.49 19.92 22.80
N LEU A 5 8.32 20.35 24.05
CA LEU A 5 8.02 19.46 25.17
C LEU A 5 6.60 18.85 25.03
N THR A 6 5.61 19.62 24.56
CA THR A 6 4.27 19.09 24.31
C THR A 6 4.25 18.06 23.17
N LEU A 7 5.03 18.28 22.10
CA LEU A 7 5.16 17.35 20.98
C LEU A 7 5.79 16.02 21.42
N LEU A 8 6.83 16.08 22.26
CA LEU A 8 7.49 14.88 22.80
C LEU A 8 6.56 14.08 23.74
N ILE A 9 5.74 14.77 24.53
CA ILE A 9 4.81 14.13 25.48
C ILE A 9 3.68 13.38 24.74
N ILE A 10 3.18 13.93 23.62
CA ILE A 10 2.20 13.26 22.75
C ILE A 10 2.83 12.03 22.07
N CYS A 11 4.11 12.12 21.66
CA CYS A 11 4.86 10.98 21.14
C CYS A 11 5.15 9.91 22.21
N THR A 12 5.29 10.26 23.49
CA THR A 12 5.60 9.28 24.55
C THR A 12 4.37 8.65 25.20
N LEU A 13 3.22 9.34 25.23
CA LEU A 13 1.97 8.81 25.80
C LEU A 13 1.23 7.85 24.86
N SER A 14 1.61 7.81 23.58
CA SER A 14 1.11 6.84 22.60
C SER A 14 1.73 5.44 22.75
N PHE A 15 2.69 5.25 23.65
CA PHE A 15 3.37 3.96 23.87
C PHE A 15 2.64 2.98 24.81
N ASN A 16 1.50 3.35 25.41
CA ASN A 16 0.76 2.47 26.34
C ASN A 16 -0.71 2.18 25.95
N CYS A 17 -1.11 2.46 24.71
CA CYS A 17 -2.34 1.92 24.11
C CYS A 17 -1.98 1.16 22.84
N LEU A 18 -1.41 -0.03 23.02
CA LEU A 18 -1.04 -0.94 21.95
C LEU A 18 -2.31 -1.40 21.20
N SER A 19 -2.72 -0.66 20.16
CA SER A 19 -2.88 -1.21 18.81
C SER A 19 -3.58 -0.27 17.81
N GLN A 20 -4.20 0.84 18.20
CA GLN A 20 -5.06 1.62 17.29
C GLN A 20 -4.42 2.95 16.87
N ILE A 21 -4.50 3.28 15.58
CA ILE A 21 -4.13 4.60 15.05
C ILE A 21 -5.07 5.64 15.68
N PRO A 22 -4.57 6.77 16.24
CA PRO A 22 -5.39 7.71 16.98
C PRO A 22 -6.18 8.67 16.06
N THR A 23 -6.99 8.09 15.17
CA THR A 23 -7.74 8.77 14.11
C THR A 23 -8.60 9.92 14.59
N GLU A 24 -9.30 9.78 15.71
CA GLU A 24 -10.14 10.86 16.23
C GLU A 24 -9.31 12.02 16.79
N ALA A 25 -8.13 11.76 17.34
CA ALA A 25 -7.22 12.84 17.74
C ALA A 25 -6.77 13.65 16.52
N TYR A 26 -6.39 12.97 15.42
CA TYR A 26 -6.05 13.64 14.17
C TYR A 26 -7.22 14.38 13.55
N ARG A 27 -8.43 13.81 13.65
CA ARG A 27 -9.64 14.47 13.16
C ARG A 27 -9.86 15.80 13.87
N GLU A 28 -9.77 15.83 15.19
CA GLU A 28 -9.93 17.06 15.97
C GLU A 28 -8.79 18.05 15.73
N GLU A 29 -7.55 17.58 15.64
CA GLU A 29 -6.38 18.41 15.28
C GLU A 29 -6.58 19.08 13.91
N ILE A 30 -6.99 18.31 12.90
CA ILE A 30 -7.19 18.82 11.54
C ILE A 30 -8.42 19.75 11.46
N LYS A 31 -9.51 19.47 12.18
CA LYS A 31 -10.68 20.38 12.29
C LYS A 31 -10.32 21.72 12.94
N ALA A 32 -9.32 21.73 13.82
CA ALA A 32 -8.89 22.94 14.52
C ALA A 32 -8.15 23.93 13.59
N LEU A 33 -7.55 23.47 12.49
CA LEU A 33 -6.86 24.33 11.51
C LEU A 33 -7.87 25.30 10.86
N LYS A 34 -7.64 26.61 10.93
CA LYS A 34 -8.57 27.65 10.43
C LYS A 34 -8.03 28.42 9.23
N THR A 35 -6.72 28.52 9.13
CA THR A 35 -6.03 29.34 8.13
C THR A 35 -5.32 28.49 7.09
N ASP A 36 -5.05 29.10 5.93
CA ASP A 36 -4.28 28.45 4.87
C ASP A 36 -2.86 28.10 5.33
N ASP A 37 -2.25 28.93 6.17
CA ASP A 37 -0.90 28.70 6.72
C ASP A 37 -0.90 27.50 7.69
N GLU A 38 -1.92 27.37 8.54
CA GLU A 38 -2.05 26.22 9.46
C GLU A 38 -2.23 24.89 8.69
N ILE A 39 -3.01 24.90 7.60
CA ILE A 39 -3.18 23.72 6.75
C ILE A 39 -1.86 23.38 6.02
N ALA A 40 -1.14 24.40 5.54
CA ALA A 40 0.15 24.20 4.89
C ALA A 40 1.23 23.68 5.85
N ASP A 41 1.24 24.17 7.10
CA ASP A 41 2.15 23.69 8.14
C ASP A 41 1.83 22.24 8.53
N TYR A 42 0.55 21.86 8.57
CA TYR A 42 0.18 20.47 8.79
C TYR A 42 0.67 19.54 7.66
N TRP A 43 0.64 19.99 6.41
CA TRP A 43 1.24 19.23 5.30
C TRP A 43 2.74 19.01 5.46
N LYS A 44 3.47 20.01 5.98
CA LYS A 44 4.91 19.86 6.29
C LYS A 44 5.14 18.79 7.35
N ILE A 45 4.28 18.72 8.38
CA ILE A 45 4.36 17.68 9.42
C ILE A 45 4.21 16.29 8.80
N ILE A 46 3.20 16.06 7.94
CA ILE A 46 3.04 14.76 7.27
C ILE A 46 4.27 14.45 6.41
N ASN A 47 4.79 15.44 5.70
CA ASN A 47 5.98 15.27 4.86
C ASN A 47 7.24 14.93 5.67
N GLU A 48 7.45 15.58 6.81
CA GLU A 48 8.56 15.28 7.72
C GLU A 48 8.42 13.87 8.31
N LEU A 49 7.21 13.47 8.71
CA LEU A 49 6.94 12.11 9.17
C LEU A 49 7.27 11.07 8.07
N ASP A 50 6.90 11.35 6.83
CA ASP A 50 7.19 10.46 5.71
C ASP A 50 8.69 10.41 5.36
N GLN A 51 9.30 11.56 5.09
CA GLN A 51 10.65 11.64 4.53
C GLN A 51 11.75 11.48 5.58
N GLU A 52 11.52 11.95 6.80
CA GLU A 52 12.56 12.00 7.84
C GLU A 52 12.43 10.92 8.90
N VAL A 53 11.22 10.37 9.10
CA VAL A 53 10.95 9.33 10.11
C VAL A 53 10.68 7.99 9.46
N LEU A 54 9.69 7.89 8.57
CA LEU A 54 9.30 6.63 7.93
C LEU A 54 10.44 6.06 7.11
N LEU A 55 11.08 6.84 6.23
CA LEU A 55 12.20 6.34 5.40
C LEU A 55 13.42 5.85 6.18
N LYS A 56 13.56 6.25 7.45
CA LYS A 56 14.63 5.82 8.35
C LYS A 56 14.20 4.73 9.34
N THR A 57 12.95 4.28 9.25
CA THR A 57 12.42 3.24 10.13
C THR A 57 12.77 1.87 9.56
N GLU A 58 13.64 1.14 10.28
CA GLU A 58 14.07 -0.22 9.88
C GLU A 58 13.01 -1.29 10.18
N ASP A 59 12.30 -1.17 11.32
CA ASP A 59 11.23 -2.10 11.68
C ASP A 59 10.06 -1.96 10.70
N ARG A 60 9.82 -3.01 9.90
CA ARG A 60 8.85 -2.94 8.80
C ARG A 60 7.42 -2.72 9.26
N PHE A 61 7.05 -3.28 10.40
CA PHE A 61 5.70 -3.12 10.92
C PHE A 61 5.45 -1.69 11.40
N ARG A 62 6.43 -1.10 12.08
CA ARG A 62 6.41 0.31 12.46
C ARG A 62 6.42 1.20 11.23
N TYR A 63 7.20 0.86 10.20
CA TYR A 63 7.22 1.55 8.92
C TYR A 63 5.82 1.59 8.29
N ASP A 64 5.17 0.43 8.13
CA ASP A 64 3.82 0.35 7.58
C ASP A 64 2.79 1.07 8.48
N SER A 65 2.93 0.98 9.81
CA SER A 65 2.08 1.71 10.75
C SER A 65 2.17 3.23 10.57
N ILE A 66 3.39 3.78 10.39
CA ILE A 66 3.57 5.21 10.12
C ILE A 66 3.00 5.56 8.75
N SER A 67 3.16 4.68 7.76
CA SER A 67 2.63 4.90 6.42
C SER A 67 1.10 5.00 6.43
N VAL A 68 0.41 4.11 7.13
CA VAL A 68 -1.05 4.16 7.29
C VAL A 68 -1.49 5.39 8.09
N ASP A 69 -0.74 5.77 9.12
CA ASP A 69 -0.96 7.01 9.88
C ASP A 69 -0.98 8.23 8.96
N ASN A 70 0.04 8.35 8.10
CA ASN A 70 0.14 9.40 7.09
C ASN A 70 -1.01 9.35 6.08
N MET A 71 -1.39 8.17 5.60
CA MET A 71 -2.55 8.01 4.71
C MET A 71 -3.86 8.48 5.37
N ILE A 72 -4.08 8.16 6.64
CA ILE A 72 -5.26 8.59 7.41
C ILE A 72 -5.27 10.11 7.59
N ARG A 73 -4.16 10.71 8.03
CA ARG A 73 -4.03 12.17 8.19
C ARG A 73 -4.28 12.90 6.87
N THR A 74 -3.68 12.40 5.79
CA THR A 74 -3.90 12.93 4.44
C THR A 74 -5.38 12.83 4.04
N SER A 75 -6.01 11.67 4.24
CA SER A 75 -7.43 11.47 3.94
C SER A 75 -8.34 12.41 4.75
N LEU A 76 -8.00 12.64 6.03
CA LEU A 76 -8.72 13.57 6.90
C LEU A 76 -8.59 15.02 6.44
N LEU A 77 -7.40 15.47 6.02
CA LEU A 77 -7.21 16.81 5.46
C LEU A 77 -8.13 17.05 4.27
N PHE A 78 -8.21 16.08 3.35
CA PHE A 78 -9.09 16.18 2.20
C PHE A 78 -10.58 16.12 2.60
N LYS A 79 -10.96 15.23 3.52
CA LYS A 79 -12.34 15.08 4.00
C LYS A 79 -12.85 16.34 4.74
N ILE A 80 -11.99 16.99 5.52
CA ILE A 80 -12.35 18.14 6.38
C ILE A 80 -12.24 19.47 5.63
N HIS A 81 -11.14 19.69 4.90
CA HIS A 81 -10.86 20.98 4.25
C HIS A 81 -11.21 21.02 2.76
N GLY A 82 -11.62 19.88 2.19
CA GLY A 82 -12.03 19.77 0.79
C GLY A 82 -10.98 20.38 -0.15
N ASN A 83 -11.44 21.15 -1.14
CA ASN A 83 -10.61 21.84 -2.15
C ASN A 83 -9.46 22.67 -1.56
N LYS A 84 -9.57 23.20 -0.34
CA LYS A 84 -8.45 23.93 0.30
C LYS A 84 -7.31 22.98 0.64
N GLY A 85 -7.60 21.79 1.13
CA GLY A 85 -6.61 20.73 1.34
C GLY A 85 -5.82 20.42 0.06
N TYR A 86 -6.52 20.37 -1.08
CA TYR A 86 -5.92 20.15 -2.41
C TYR A 86 -5.13 21.34 -2.96
N VAL A 87 -5.52 22.59 -2.70
CA VAL A 87 -4.82 23.77 -3.23
C VAL A 87 -3.56 24.09 -2.42
N LEU A 88 -3.59 23.86 -1.11
CA LEU A 88 -2.50 24.26 -0.24
C LEU A 88 -1.32 23.28 -0.30
N ILE A 89 -1.57 22.02 -0.62
CA ILE A 89 -0.49 21.05 -0.84
C ILE A 89 0.45 21.50 -1.97
N SER A 90 -0.08 22.09 -3.04
CA SER A 90 0.73 22.56 -4.18
C SER A 90 1.47 23.87 -3.90
N LYS A 91 1.16 24.56 -2.80
CA LYS A 91 1.95 25.70 -2.31
C LYS A 91 3.15 25.26 -1.45
N THR A 92 3.23 23.97 -1.13
CA THR A 92 4.33 23.37 -0.37
C THR A 92 5.20 22.50 -1.28
N SER A 93 6.42 22.17 -0.85
CA SER A 93 7.25 21.14 -1.50
C SER A 93 6.65 19.73 -1.41
N SER A 94 5.50 19.57 -0.75
CA SER A 94 4.84 18.30 -0.44
C SER A 94 3.72 17.95 -1.42
N ALA A 95 3.68 18.59 -2.60
CA ALA A 95 2.66 18.29 -3.60
C ALA A 95 2.53 16.78 -3.81
N ILE A 96 3.63 16.08 -4.09
CA ILE A 96 3.62 14.63 -4.38
C ILE A 96 3.30 13.73 -3.18
N LEU A 97 3.11 14.28 -1.98
CA LEU A 97 3.00 13.50 -0.75
C LEU A 97 1.89 12.44 -0.74
N PRO A 98 0.69 12.63 -1.33
CA PRO A 98 -0.30 11.57 -1.40
C PRO A 98 0.21 10.38 -2.23
N ILE A 99 0.89 10.64 -3.35
CA ILE A 99 1.49 9.57 -4.17
C ILE A 99 2.62 8.88 -3.41
N VAL A 100 3.44 9.65 -2.69
CA VAL A 100 4.54 9.11 -1.88
C VAL A 100 4.01 8.26 -0.72
N ASN A 101 2.98 8.72 -0.02
CA ASN A 101 2.30 7.95 1.04
C ASN A 101 1.81 6.60 0.51
N LEU A 102 1.29 6.54 -0.72
CA LEU A 102 0.94 5.29 -1.41
C LEU A 102 2.17 4.43 -1.67
N ALA A 103 3.20 5.00 -2.31
CA ALA A 103 4.40 4.28 -2.70
C ALA A 103 5.22 3.73 -1.53
N HIS A 104 5.09 4.36 -0.37
CA HIS A 104 5.78 3.97 0.86
C HIS A 104 5.01 2.96 1.70
N ASN A 105 3.79 2.56 1.34
CA ASN A 105 3.13 1.46 2.05
C ASN A 105 3.35 0.14 1.31
N ARG A 106 3.63 -0.92 2.07
CA ARG A 106 3.96 -2.25 1.51
C ARG A 106 2.78 -3.21 1.48
N ASP A 107 1.64 -2.83 2.04
CA ASP A 107 0.45 -3.67 2.07
C ASP A 107 -0.44 -3.39 0.85
N ALA A 108 -0.63 -4.42 0.04
CA ALA A 108 -1.39 -4.33 -1.20
C ALA A 108 -2.82 -3.83 -1.00
N LYS A 109 -3.52 -4.32 0.03
CA LYS A 109 -4.94 -3.96 0.26
C LYS A 109 -5.08 -2.52 0.72
N ILE A 110 -4.16 -2.07 1.57
CA ILE A 110 -4.10 -0.67 2.02
C ILE A 110 -3.83 0.25 0.83
N ASN A 111 -2.83 -0.06 0.00
CA ASN A 111 -2.53 0.71 -1.21
C ASN A 111 -3.71 0.79 -2.17
N LEU A 112 -4.36 -0.35 -2.40
CA LEU A 112 -5.51 -0.43 -3.28
C LEU A 112 -6.72 0.37 -2.74
N ALA A 113 -6.96 0.38 -1.43
CA ALA A 113 -8.00 1.23 -0.86
C ALA A 113 -7.64 2.73 -1.00
N TYR A 114 -6.38 3.08 -0.73
CA TYR A 114 -5.89 4.45 -0.81
C TYR A 114 -5.87 5.01 -2.23
N TRP A 115 -5.83 4.14 -3.25
CA TRP A 115 -5.99 4.52 -4.65
C TRP A 115 -7.26 5.36 -4.90
N SER A 116 -8.37 5.10 -4.19
CA SER A 116 -9.61 5.88 -4.31
C SER A 116 -9.41 7.40 -4.11
N LEU A 117 -8.46 7.76 -3.24
CA LEU A 117 -8.05 9.15 -3.05
C LEU A 117 -7.17 9.64 -4.18
N ILE A 118 -6.21 8.81 -4.62
CA ILE A 118 -5.28 9.14 -5.71
C ILE A 118 -6.00 9.31 -7.06
N ALA A 119 -7.09 8.57 -7.28
CA ALA A 119 -7.91 8.62 -8.48
C ALA A 119 -8.72 9.92 -8.61
N ASN A 120 -8.71 10.79 -7.60
CA ASN A 120 -9.39 12.07 -7.66
C ASN A 120 -8.82 12.96 -8.78
N GLU A 121 -9.66 13.46 -9.67
CA GLU A 121 -9.23 14.26 -10.84
C GLU A 121 -8.42 15.51 -10.45
N GLU A 122 -8.75 16.15 -9.33
CA GLU A 122 -8.07 17.33 -8.83
C GLU A 122 -6.67 16.99 -8.27
N ILE A 123 -6.48 15.76 -7.80
CA ILE A 123 -5.17 15.18 -7.46
C ILE A 123 -4.42 14.88 -8.76
N ILE A 124 -4.99 14.09 -9.67
CA ILE A 124 -4.35 13.72 -10.95
C ILE A 124 -3.91 14.96 -11.74
N LYS A 125 -4.77 15.98 -11.86
CA LYS A 125 -4.46 17.22 -12.60
C LYS A 125 -3.31 18.00 -11.98
N ARG A 126 -3.21 18.03 -10.64
CA ARG A 126 -2.11 18.67 -9.92
C ARG A 126 -0.83 17.82 -9.95
N PHE A 127 -0.98 16.50 -10.06
CA PHE A 127 0.10 15.51 -10.18
C PHE A 127 0.47 15.14 -11.61
N LYS A 128 0.15 15.99 -12.59
CA LYS A 128 0.69 15.97 -13.97
C LYS A 128 2.23 16.10 -14.05
N THR A 129 2.92 15.76 -12.99
CA THR A 129 4.30 15.29 -12.95
C THR A 129 4.45 13.99 -13.76
N SER A 130 5.69 13.66 -14.14
CA SER A 130 6.10 12.40 -14.78
C SER A 130 5.85 11.14 -13.94
N LEU A 131 5.28 11.27 -12.74
CA LEU A 131 5.07 10.17 -11.79
C LEU A 131 3.69 9.51 -11.92
N PHE A 132 2.69 10.17 -12.54
CA PHE A 132 1.38 9.56 -12.78
C PHE A 132 1.23 9.18 -14.26
N PRO A 133 0.73 7.97 -14.60
CA PRO A 133 0.32 6.90 -13.68
C PRO A 133 1.47 5.98 -13.27
N SER A 134 2.66 6.14 -13.85
CA SER A 134 3.79 5.20 -13.76
C SER A 134 4.14 4.81 -12.33
N TYR A 135 4.42 5.77 -11.46
CA TYR A 135 4.86 5.53 -10.08
C TYR A 135 3.75 4.96 -9.19
N THR A 136 2.51 5.41 -9.39
CA THR A 136 1.35 4.87 -8.65
C THR A 136 1.04 3.43 -9.07
N LEU A 137 1.12 3.13 -10.37
CA LEU A 137 0.92 1.77 -10.87
C LEU A 137 2.06 0.85 -10.46
N GLU A 138 3.31 1.32 -10.53
CA GLU A 138 4.49 0.60 -10.02
C GLU A 138 4.27 0.19 -8.57
N SER A 139 3.85 1.12 -7.73
CA SER A 139 3.61 0.86 -6.30
C SER A 139 2.52 -0.19 -6.08
N LEU A 140 1.38 -0.06 -6.78
CA LEU A 140 0.27 -1.02 -6.69
C LEU A 140 0.68 -2.41 -7.19
N SER A 141 1.48 -2.48 -8.26
CA SER A 141 1.94 -3.74 -8.86
C SER A 141 2.99 -4.42 -7.99
N LEU A 142 3.99 -3.68 -7.49
CA LEU A 142 5.01 -4.19 -6.59
C LEU A 142 4.44 -4.69 -5.27
N SER A 143 3.51 -3.96 -4.64
CA SER A 143 2.96 -4.38 -3.35
C SER A 143 2.14 -5.68 -3.44
N ALA A 144 1.48 -5.93 -4.57
CA ALA A 144 0.63 -7.10 -4.76
C ALA A 144 1.35 -8.29 -5.40
N TYR A 145 2.24 -8.03 -6.37
CA TYR A 145 2.82 -9.07 -7.22
C TYR A 145 4.34 -9.12 -7.15
N ASP A 146 5.00 -8.12 -6.55
CA ASP A 146 6.43 -7.80 -6.74
C ASP A 146 6.77 -7.78 -8.23
N TYR A 147 5.91 -7.20 -9.07
CA TYR A 147 6.17 -7.06 -10.50
C TYR A 147 6.43 -5.60 -10.84
N SER A 148 7.58 -5.33 -11.46
CA SER A 148 7.93 -3.99 -11.89
C SER A 148 7.29 -3.66 -13.23
N LEU A 149 6.70 -2.48 -13.28
CA LEU A 149 6.11 -1.86 -14.46
C LEU A 149 7.05 -0.86 -15.15
N VAL A 150 8.31 -0.75 -14.71
CA VAL A 150 9.33 0.06 -15.38
C VAL A 150 9.52 -0.43 -16.83
N ASN A 151 9.35 0.48 -17.80
CA ASN A 151 9.35 0.19 -19.24
C ASN A 151 8.22 -0.77 -19.69
N GLN A 152 7.09 -0.77 -18.98
CA GLN A 152 5.89 -1.57 -19.31
C GLN A 152 4.68 -0.68 -19.61
N GLU A 153 4.88 0.47 -20.25
CA GLU A 153 3.85 1.49 -20.48
C GLU A 153 2.64 0.97 -21.27
N SER A 154 2.84 -0.05 -22.10
CA SER A 154 1.77 -0.73 -22.84
C SER A 154 0.69 -1.33 -21.93
N ARG A 155 1.01 -1.62 -20.65
CA ARG A 155 0.09 -2.19 -19.66
C ARG A 155 -0.78 -1.13 -18.99
N TYR A 156 -0.35 0.14 -18.96
CA TYR A 156 -0.95 1.17 -18.10
C TYR A 156 -2.42 1.43 -18.38
N ALA A 157 -2.83 1.43 -19.66
CA ALA A 157 -4.21 1.71 -20.04
C ALA A 157 -5.18 0.69 -19.43
N TYR A 158 -4.86 -0.60 -19.53
CA TYR A 158 -5.66 -1.68 -18.97
C TYR A 158 -5.71 -1.61 -17.43
N LEU A 159 -4.57 -1.36 -16.78
CA LEU A 159 -4.52 -1.28 -15.31
C LEU A 159 -5.37 -0.10 -14.79
N LEU A 160 -5.31 1.05 -15.46
CA LEU A 160 -6.12 2.21 -15.12
C LEU A 160 -7.62 1.97 -15.35
N GLU A 161 -7.99 1.29 -16.43
CA GLU A 161 -9.38 0.89 -16.70
C GLU A 161 -9.92 0.03 -15.53
N LYS A 162 -9.16 -0.98 -15.11
CA LYS A 162 -9.56 -1.86 -14.00
C LYS A 162 -9.65 -1.13 -12.66
N LEU A 163 -8.75 -0.17 -12.43
CA LEU A 163 -8.79 0.69 -11.25
C LEU A 163 -9.98 1.66 -11.27
N ALA A 164 -10.44 2.10 -12.44
CA ALA A 164 -11.60 2.97 -12.58
C ALA A 164 -12.94 2.23 -12.36
N GLU A 165 -12.96 0.91 -12.53
CA GLU A 165 -14.11 0.04 -12.23
C GLU A 165 -14.32 -0.18 -10.73
N MET A 166 -13.34 0.18 -9.89
CA MET A 166 -13.44 0.00 -8.45
C MET A 166 -14.52 0.90 -7.83
N PRO A 167 -15.29 0.38 -6.85
CA PRO A 167 -16.25 1.21 -6.14
C PRO A 167 -15.53 2.32 -5.38
N ALA A 168 -16.18 3.49 -5.30
CA ALA A 168 -15.71 4.56 -4.45
C ALA A 168 -15.74 4.13 -2.98
N GLU A 169 -14.73 4.54 -2.22
CA GLU A 169 -14.66 4.29 -0.77
C GLU A 169 -15.32 5.46 -0.02
N ASP A 170 -16.58 5.29 0.40
CA ASP A 170 -17.38 6.33 1.08
C ASP A 170 -16.72 6.85 2.36
N ASP A 171 -16.00 5.98 3.09
CA ASP A 171 -15.23 6.37 4.28
C ASP A 171 -13.84 5.72 4.27
N LEU A 172 -12.96 6.26 3.41
CA LEU A 172 -11.58 5.81 3.28
C LEU A 172 -10.84 5.74 4.62
N VAL A 173 -11.06 6.70 5.53
CA VAL A 173 -10.41 6.69 6.86
C VAL A 173 -10.77 5.43 7.63
N LYS A 174 -12.07 5.12 7.73
CA LYS A 174 -12.55 3.91 8.40
C LYS A 174 -12.09 2.64 7.70
N ARG A 175 -12.01 2.66 6.35
CA ARG A 175 -11.49 1.55 5.55
C ARG A 175 -10.02 1.27 5.87
N LEU A 176 -9.18 2.31 5.95
CA LEU A 176 -7.76 2.20 6.29
C LEU A 176 -7.56 1.66 7.72
N GLU A 177 -8.34 2.13 8.70
CA GLU A 177 -8.30 1.62 10.08
C GLU A 177 -8.64 0.12 10.16
N LYS A 178 -9.66 -0.29 9.40
CA LYS A 178 -10.08 -1.69 9.31
C LYS A 178 -8.99 -2.54 8.67
N LEU A 179 -8.45 -2.12 7.53
CA LEU A 179 -7.39 -2.84 6.83
C LEU A 179 -6.11 -2.94 7.66
N PHE A 180 -5.73 -1.89 8.37
CA PHE A 180 -4.58 -1.96 9.29
C PHE A 180 -4.83 -2.90 10.48
N SER A 181 -6.08 -2.98 10.94
CA SER A 181 -6.46 -3.97 11.96
C SER A 181 -6.37 -5.40 11.44
N GLU A 182 -6.81 -5.66 10.21
CA GLU A 182 -6.65 -6.94 9.52
C GLU A 182 -5.17 -7.29 9.30
N TYR A 183 -4.34 -6.32 8.88
CA TYR A 183 -2.90 -6.49 8.70
C TYR A 183 -2.21 -6.92 10.01
N LYS A 184 -2.52 -6.26 11.14
CA LYS A 184 -2.02 -6.67 12.47
C LYS A 184 -2.35 -8.11 12.80
N ILE A 185 -3.61 -8.52 12.59
CA ILE A 185 -4.06 -9.89 12.87
C ILE A 185 -3.30 -10.87 11.97
N THR A 186 -3.20 -10.57 10.68
CA THR A 186 -2.60 -11.45 9.67
C THR A 186 -1.11 -11.64 9.92
N LYS A 187 -0.40 -10.60 10.36
CA LYS A 187 1.04 -10.63 10.66
C LYS A 187 1.40 -11.71 11.69
N ASP A 188 0.54 -11.94 12.67
CA ASP A 188 0.80 -12.84 13.79
C ASP A 188 0.28 -14.27 13.54
N LEU A 189 -0.30 -14.54 12.36
CA LEU A 189 -0.77 -15.88 12.03
C LEU A 189 0.39 -16.87 11.89
N GLU A 190 0.25 -18.01 12.55
CA GLU A 190 1.17 -19.13 12.45
C GLU A 190 1.15 -19.73 11.04
N VAL A 191 2.33 -20.14 10.56
CA VAL A 191 2.49 -20.90 9.32
C VAL A 191 2.19 -22.36 9.62
N LEU A 192 1.16 -22.91 8.97
CA LEU A 192 0.79 -24.33 9.14
C LEU A 192 1.51 -25.22 8.13
N ASP A 193 1.70 -24.73 6.91
CA ASP A 193 2.29 -25.50 5.83
C ASP A 193 3.06 -24.58 4.86
N VAL A 194 4.21 -25.05 4.38
CA VAL A 194 5.02 -24.38 3.36
C VAL A 194 4.96 -25.24 2.11
N ILE A 195 4.29 -24.72 1.09
CA ILE A 195 3.98 -25.44 -0.16
C ILE A 195 5.16 -25.38 -1.12
N GLY A 196 5.83 -24.23 -1.17
CA GLY A 196 7.02 -24.04 -1.98
C GLY A 196 7.74 -22.74 -1.67
N GLU A 197 8.98 -22.64 -2.12
CA GLU A 197 9.84 -21.48 -1.96
C GLU A 197 10.54 -21.15 -3.28
N TRP A 198 10.53 -19.87 -3.64
CA TRP A 198 11.13 -19.38 -4.88
C TRP A 198 11.95 -18.13 -4.64
N GLN A 199 12.91 -17.89 -5.53
CA GLN A 199 13.69 -16.68 -5.51
C GLN A 199 12.84 -15.47 -5.90
N ASN A 200 13.00 -14.34 -5.19
CA ASN A 200 12.33 -13.09 -5.56
C ASN A 200 12.78 -12.63 -6.95
N GLN A 201 11.83 -12.05 -7.68
CA GLN A 201 12.05 -11.62 -9.05
C GLN A 201 11.03 -10.54 -9.40
N ALA A 202 11.50 -9.33 -9.69
CA ALA A 202 10.63 -8.20 -10.05
C ALA A 202 10.52 -7.96 -11.56
N PHE A 203 11.42 -8.56 -12.34
CA PHE A 203 11.41 -8.50 -13.80
C PHE A 203 11.52 -9.90 -14.38
N LYS A 204 10.98 -10.12 -15.57
CA LYS A 204 10.97 -11.43 -16.25
C LYS A 204 12.32 -12.15 -16.32
N ASN A 205 13.42 -11.41 -16.40
CA ASN A 205 14.76 -11.99 -16.57
C ASN A 205 15.75 -11.54 -15.49
N GLN A 206 15.27 -11.01 -14.35
CA GLN A 206 16.14 -10.47 -13.32
C GLN A 206 15.71 -10.91 -11.92
N LYS A 207 16.47 -11.86 -11.38
CA LYS A 207 16.40 -12.26 -9.98
C LYS A 207 16.77 -11.09 -9.07
N THR A 208 16.03 -10.93 -7.99
CA THR A 208 16.27 -9.96 -6.93
C THR A 208 16.75 -10.67 -5.66
N GLY A 209 17.07 -9.91 -4.62
CA GLY A 209 17.56 -10.47 -3.36
C GLY A 209 16.44 -11.12 -2.53
N GLY A 210 16.77 -12.27 -1.93
CA GLY A 210 15.87 -12.99 -1.02
C GLY A 210 14.88 -13.91 -1.75
N ASN A 211 14.01 -14.52 -0.94
CA ASN A 211 13.08 -15.55 -1.36
C ASN A 211 11.65 -15.17 -0.93
N PHE A 212 10.67 -15.90 -1.46
CA PHE A 212 9.30 -15.88 -0.98
C PHE A 212 8.71 -17.28 -0.97
N GLN A 213 7.71 -17.50 -0.12
CA GLN A 213 7.08 -18.79 0.10
C GLN A 213 5.59 -18.73 -0.20
N LEU A 214 5.05 -19.77 -0.81
CA LEU A 214 3.62 -20.06 -0.81
C LEU A 214 3.32 -20.88 0.43
N VAL A 215 2.43 -20.39 1.28
CA VAL A 215 2.12 -21.04 2.56
C VAL A 215 0.63 -21.11 2.81
N LYS A 216 0.24 -22.01 3.71
CA LYS A 216 -1.06 -22.00 4.37
C LYS A 216 -0.90 -21.51 5.80
N LEU A 217 -1.71 -20.53 6.22
CA LEU A 217 -1.66 -19.96 7.57
C LEU A 217 -2.75 -20.53 8.48
N ALA A 218 -2.69 -20.18 9.77
CA ALA A 218 -3.60 -20.67 10.82
C ALA A 218 -5.09 -20.43 10.54
N ASP A 219 -5.42 -19.40 9.76
CA ASP A 219 -6.78 -19.10 9.30
C ASP A 219 -7.24 -19.96 8.09
N GLN A 220 -6.44 -20.96 7.72
CA GLN A 220 -6.64 -21.88 6.61
C GLN A 220 -6.56 -21.26 5.21
N ASN A 221 -6.16 -20.00 5.08
CA ASN A 221 -6.00 -19.34 3.78
C ASN A 221 -4.57 -19.49 3.23
N PHE A 222 -4.43 -19.27 1.92
CA PHE A 222 -3.15 -19.28 1.21
C PHE A 222 -2.55 -17.89 1.16
N TYR A 223 -1.24 -17.81 1.33
CA TYR A 223 -0.50 -16.55 1.31
C TYR A 223 0.82 -16.69 0.58
N PHE A 224 1.26 -15.61 -0.08
CA PHE A 224 2.70 -15.41 -0.26
C PHE A 224 3.29 -14.72 0.96
N LEU A 225 4.31 -15.33 1.56
CA LEU A 225 5.22 -14.68 2.49
C LEU A 225 6.40 -14.15 1.69
N ARG A 226 6.45 -12.84 1.50
CA ARG A 226 7.51 -12.18 0.73
C ARG A 226 8.07 -11.03 1.53
N PHE A 227 9.36 -11.11 1.86
CA PHE A 227 9.95 -10.28 2.90
C PHE A 227 9.14 -10.42 4.20
N ASP A 228 8.60 -9.33 4.76
CA ASP A 228 7.70 -9.37 5.92
C ASP A 228 6.21 -9.16 5.53
N SER A 229 5.90 -9.13 4.23
CA SER A 229 4.55 -8.96 3.72
C SER A 229 3.84 -10.31 3.60
N ARG A 230 2.55 -10.34 3.95
CA ARG A 230 1.66 -11.50 3.83
C ARG A 230 0.56 -11.18 2.83
N ILE A 231 0.70 -11.69 1.61
CA ILE A 231 -0.21 -11.39 0.50
C ILE A 231 -1.25 -12.49 0.41
N LEU A 232 -2.50 -12.19 0.77
CA LEU A 232 -3.60 -13.16 0.72
C LEU A 232 -3.92 -13.58 -0.72
N LEU A 233 -4.06 -14.88 -0.92
CA LEU A 233 -4.37 -15.50 -2.20
C LEU A 233 -5.75 -16.16 -2.19
N GLU A 234 -6.49 -15.97 -3.27
CA GLU A 234 -7.70 -16.72 -3.62
C GLU A 234 -7.31 -17.89 -4.52
N LYS A 235 -7.56 -19.12 -4.06
CA LYS A 235 -7.41 -20.33 -4.86
C LYS A 235 -8.65 -20.54 -5.72
N ILE A 236 -8.48 -20.67 -7.03
CA ILE A 236 -9.58 -20.77 -8.01
C ILE A 236 -9.85 -22.21 -8.46
N GLU A 237 -8.95 -23.14 -8.13
CA GLU A 237 -8.97 -24.59 -8.45
C GLU A 237 -9.42 -24.95 -9.88
N LYS A 238 -8.46 -25.37 -10.70
CA LYS A 238 -8.74 -25.80 -12.08
C LYS A 238 -7.85 -26.98 -12.48
N ASP A 239 -8.43 -28.18 -12.51
CA ASP A 239 -7.78 -29.40 -12.99
C ASP A 239 -6.40 -29.67 -12.35
N ALA A 240 -5.39 -30.08 -13.14
CA ALA A 240 -4.06 -30.50 -12.68
C ALA A 240 -3.13 -29.35 -12.22
N VAL A 241 -3.58 -28.10 -12.28
CA VAL A 241 -2.76 -26.92 -11.96
C VAL A 241 -3.54 -26.00 -11.02
N ASP A 242 -2.95 -25.69 -9.88
CA ASP A 242 -3.54 -24.75 -8.94
C ASP A 242 -3.38 -23.31 -9.46
N ILE A 243 -4.49 -22.56 -9.48
CA ILE A 243 -4.51 -21.15 -9.88
C ILE A 243 -4.76 -20.29 -8.65
N PHE A 244 -3.89 -19.30 -8.42
CA PHE A 244 -4.00 -18.33 -7.33
C PHE A 244 -4.13 -16.91 -7.87
N LYS A 245 -4.99 -16.10 -7.25
CA LYS A 245 -5.05 -14.64 -7.49
C LYS A 245 -4.81 -13.88 -6.20
N VAL A 246 -4.20 -12.69 -6.30
CA VAL A 246 -4.13 -11.78 -5.15
C VAL A 246 -5.55 -11.33 -4.79
N SER A 247 -5.97 -11.61 -3.56
CA SER A 247 -7.35 -11.40 -3.14
C SER A 247 -7.75 -9.93 -3.23
N GLY A 248 -8.86 -9.68 -3.92
CA GLY A 248 -9.43 -8.34 -4.11
C GLY A 248 -8.67 -7.41 -5.08
N TYR A 249 -7.61 -7.87 -5.76
CA TYR A 249 -6.87 -7.05 -6.72
C TYR A 249 -7.52 -7.09 -8.13
N PRO A 250 -7.69 -5.93 -8.80
CA PRO A 250 -8.54 -5.85 -9.99
C PRO A 250 -7.81 -6.17 -11.31
N PHE A 251 -6.50 -6.41 -11.29
CA PHE A 251 -5.69 -6.55 -12.52
C PHE A 251 -5.92 -7.86 -13.28
N GLY A 252 -6.61 -8.83 -12.69
CA GLY A 252 -6.87 -10.12 -13.34
C GLY A 252 -5.65 -11.03 -13.46
N TRP A 253 -4.47 -10.57 -13.04
CA TRP A 253 -3.23 -11.34 -13.01
C TRP A 253 -3.32 -12.49 -12.01
N TYR A 254 -2.66 -13.59 -12.34
CA TYR A 254 -2.79 -14.84 -11.60
C TYR A 254 -1.50 -15.65 -11.63
N TYR A 255 -1.33 -16.51 -10.64
CA TYR A 255 -0.24 -17.46 -10.53
C TYR A 255 -0.75 -18.84 -10.86
N THR A 256 0.06 -19.64 -11.57
CA THR A 256 -0.14 -21.08 -11.69
C THR A 256 0.91 -21.83 -10.89
N TYR A 257 0.52 -22.92 -10.24
CA TYR A 257 1.39 -23.82 -9.51
C TYR A 257 1.05 -25.28 -9.85
N ASN A 258 2.04 -26.09 -10.23
CA ASN A 258 1.85 -27.51 -10.53
C ASN A 258 2.54 -28.43 -9.50
N GLU A 259 2.30 -29.74 -9.63
CA GLU A 259 2.87 -30.76 -8.74
C GLU A 259 4.40 -30.86 -8.85
N GLU A 260 4.98 -30.41 -9.96
CA GLU A 260 6.42 -30.32 -10.18
C GLU A 260 7.10 -29.13 -9.46
N GLY A 261 6.32 -28.24 -8.82
CA GLY A 261 6.83 -27.08 -8.09
C GLY A 261 7.08 -25.84 -8.96
N GLU A 262 6.62 -25.85 -10.21
CA GLU A 262 6.72 -24.73 -11.14
C GLU A 262 5.71 -23.65 -10.76
N LEU A 263 6.21 -22.42 -10.59
CA LEU A 263 5.37 -21.26 -10.30
C LEU A 263 5.58 -20.20 -11.38
N ILE A 264 4.48 -19.72 -11.96
CA ILE A 264 4.51 -18.71 -13.03
C ILE A 264 3.45 -17.65 -12.75
N LEU A 265 3.81 -16.37 -12.90
CA LEU A 265 2.87 -15.25 -12.89
C LEU A 265 2.46 -14.91 -14.33
N TYR A 266 1.16 -14.83 -14.55
CA TYR A 266 0.52 -14.44 -15.81
C TYR A 266 -0.25 -13.14 -15.67
N ASP A 267 -0.37 -12.43 -16.79
CA ASP A 267 -1.32 -11.32 -16.91
C ASP A 267 -2.73 -11.82 -17.25
N GLN A 268 -3.66 -10.89 -17.44
CA GLN A 268 -5.05 -11.17 -17.77
C GLN A 268 -5.27 -11.85 -19.14
N ASN A 269 -4.26 -11.85 -20.01
CA ASN A 269 -4.30 -12.36 -21.38
C ASN A 269 -3.44 -13.63 -21.53
N ASP A 270 -3.11 -14.29 -20.42
CA ASP A 270 -2.25 -15.47 -20.37
C ASP A 270 -0.81 -15.20 -20.86
N GLU A 271 -0.36 -13.94 -20.83
CA GLU A 271 1.05 -13.61 -21.09
C GLU A 271 1.89 -13.89 -19.83
N ILE A 272 2.98 -14.63 -20.01
CA ILE A 272 3.96 -14.91 -18.95
C ILE A 272 4.67 -13.62 -18.56
N LEU A 273 4.42 -13.17 -17.33
CA LEU A 273 5.12 -12.05 -16.68
C LEU A 273 6.42 -12.51 -16.04
N ILE A 274 6.38 -13.59 -15.23
CA ILE A 274 7.54 -14.13 -14.51
C ILE A 274 7.44 -15.66 -14.44
N GLU A 275 8.53 -16.36 -14.78
CA GLU A 275 8.76 -17.77 -14.45
C GLU A 275 9.71 -17.83 -13.25
N TYR A 276 9.24 -18.35 -12.12
CA TYR A 276 10.02 -18.32 -10.88
C TYR A 276 10.97 -19.51 -10.78
N SER A 277 12.19 -19.26 -10.30
CA SER A 277 13.13 -20.33 -9.98
C SER A 277 12.86 -20.87 -8.57
N ALA A 278 12.56 -22.17 -8.48
CA ALA A 278 12.50 -22.88 -7.21
C ALA A 278 13.89 -22.92 -6.53
N ILE A 279 13.90 -23.10 -5.22
CA ILE A 279 15.11 -23.17 -4.37
C ILE A 279 15.39 -24.60 -3.93
#